data_AF-A0A931CP85-F1
#
_entry.id   AF-A0A931CP85-F1
#
_cell.length_a   1.000
_cell.length_b   1.000
_cell.length_c   1.000
_cell.angle_alpha   90.00
_cell.angle_beta   90.00
_cell.angle_gamma   90.00
#
_symmetry.space_group_name_H-M   'P 1'
#
loop_
_entity.id
_entity.type
_entity.pdbx_description
1 polymer ?
#
loop_
_entity_poly.entity_id
_entity_poly.type
_entity_poly.pdbx_seq_one_letter_code
_entity_poly.pdbx_strand_id
1 'polypeptide(L)'
;MKTTPLHQWHLDAGANMADFGGYDMPLWYDTGVKNEHLAVLTSAGIFDTSHMACVTVEGPDAFSLLNFCFTRDLAPLAVGRCVYGALLNEKGHCLDDAIVYKFSDTSFMVCVNAGMGGAISDHLNKHKKDRDVTITDLTDRIAKMDIQGIDSVRILSKLIQSPDTVFGKMPYFSFKGHF
;
A
#
# COMPACT_ATOMS: atom_id res chain seq x y z
N MET A 1 -21.49 1.86 -2.41
CA MET A 1 -20.08 1.46 -2.37
C MET A 1 -19.27 2.52 -3.10
N LYS A 2 -18.02 2.75 -2.69
CA LYS A 2 -17.05 3.55 -3.44
C LYS A 2 -16.56 2.76 -4.65
N THR A 3 -15.91 3.43 -5.60
CA THR A 3 -15.35 2.81 -6.81
C THR A 3 -13.92 3.29 -7.04
N THR A 4 -13.08 2.44 -7.64
CA THR A 4 -11.71 2.81 -8.03
C THR A 4 -11.71 3.48 -9.41
N PRO A 5 -10.61 4.15 -9.81
CA PRO A 5 -10.46 4.68 -11.17
C PRO A 5 -10.55 3.61 -12.27
N LEU A 6 -10.34 2.32 -11.95
CA LEU A 6 -10.41 1.20 -12.89
C LEU A 6 -11.76 0.49 -12.88
N HIS A 7 -12.74 0.97 -12.11
CA HIS A 7 -14.04 0.31 -11.97
C HIS A 7 -14.74 0.02 -13.30
N GLN A 8 -14.80 1.01 -14.20
CA GLN A 8 -15.42 0.80 -15.51
C GLN A 8 -14.68 -0.26 -16.34
N TRP A 9 -13.34 -0.29 -16.27
CA TRP A 9 -12.56 -1.31 -16.96
C TRP A 9 -12.88 -2.72 -16.44
N HIS A 10 -13.08 -2.88 -15.13
CA HIS A 10 -13.48 -4.16 -14.53
C HIS A 10 -14.84 -4.63 -15.03
N LEU A 11 -15.82 -3.73 -15.11
CA LEU A 11 -17.14 -4.03 -15.66
C LEU A 11 -17.06 -4.47 -17.13
N ASP A 12 -16.31 -3.72 -17.94
CA ASP A 12 -16.14 -4.00 -19.37
C ASP A 12 -15.38 -5.32 -19.59
N ALA A 13 -14.51 -5.71 -18.64
CA ALA A 13 -13.76 -6.96 -18.63
C ALA A 13 -14.55 -8.16 -18.07
N GLY A 14 -15.84 -8.00 -17.76
CA GLY A 14 -16.69 -9.10 -17.26
C GLY A 14 -16.37 -9.53 -15.83
N ALA A 15 -15.83 -8.64 -15.00
CA ALA A 15 -15.54 -8.97 -13.61
C ALA A 15 -16.81 -9.28 -12.81
N ASN A 16 -16.70 -10.26 -11.92
CA ASN A 16 -17.68 -10.53 -10.88
C ASN A 16 -17.41 -9.57 -9.72
N MET A 17 -18.21 -8.51 -9.64
CA MET A 17 -18.02 -7.44 -8.66
C MET A 17 -18.67 -7.77 -7.31
N ALA A 18 -18.06 -7.32 -6.21
CA ALA A 18 -18.65 -7.40 -4.88
C ALA A 18 -18.13 -6.30 -3.94
N ASP A 19 -18.83 -6.14 -2.81
CA ASP A 19 -18.40 -5.27 -1.72
C ASP A 19 -17.14 -5.83 -1.04
N PHE A 20 -16.06 -5.05 -1.09
CA PHE A 20 -14.83 -5.30 -0.35
C PHE A 20 -14.36 -4.02 0.32
N GLY A 21 -14.43 -3.97 1.66
CA GLY A 21 -14.01 -2.80 2.42
C GLY A 21 -14.78 -1.52 2.09
N GLY A 22 -16.04 -1.63 1.65
CA GLY A 22 -16.88 -0.51 1.23
C GLY A 22 -16.68 -0.07 -0.23
N TYR A 23 -15.83 -0.76 -0.99
CA TYR A 23 -15.60 -0.54 -2.42
C TYR A 23 -16.25 -1.66 -3.25
N ASP A 24 -16.73 -1.30 -4.44
CA ASP A 24 -17.18 -2.27 -5.43
C ASP A 24 -15.96 -2.77 -6.23
N MET A 25 -15.47 -3.97 -5.90
CA MET A 25 -14.20 -4.51 -6.39
C MET A 25 -14.40 -5.82 -7.18
N PRO A 26 -13.52 -6.12 -8.16
CA PRO A 26 -13.54 -7.38 -8.89
C PRO A 26 -13.07 -8.55 -7.99
N LEU A 27 -13.94 -9.53 -7.73
CA LEU A 27 -13.56 -10.75 -7.01
C LEU A 27 -12.83 -11.75 -7.90
N TRP A 28 -13.30 -11.90 -9.15
CA TRP A 28 -12.68 -12.70 -10.20
C TRP A 28 -13.31 -12.34 -11.56
N TYR A 29 -12.65 -12.71 -12.64
CA TYR A 29 -13.04 -12.58 -14.04
C TYR A 29 -13.49 -13.94 -14.60
N ASP A 30 -13.92 -13.96 -15.87
CA ASP A 30 -14.56 -15.13 -16.51
C ASP A 30 -13.75 -16.43 -16.46
N THR A 31 -12.42 -16.36 -16.34
CA THR A 31 -11.57 -17.56 -16.18
C THR A 31 -11.74 -18.25 -14.83
N GLY A 32 -12.25 -17.53 -13.82
CA GLY A 32 -12.51 -18.01 -12.47
C GLY A 32 -11.29 -18.00 -11.53
N VAL A 33 -11.57 -17.90 -10.22
CA VAL A 33 -10.58 -17.75 -9.13
C VAL A 33 -9.41 -18.72 -9.19
N LYS A 34 -9.64 -19.99 -9.56
CA LYS A 34 -8.58 -21.01 -9.61
C LYS A 34 -7.57 -20.70 -10.71
N ASN A 35 -8.04 -20.29 -11.88
CA ASN A 35 -7.17 -20.00 -13.02
C ASN A 35 -6.38 -18.72 -12.78
N GLU A 36 -6.98 -17.71 -12.16
CA GLU A 36 -6.27 -16.49 -11.74
C GLU A 36 -5.16 -16.78 -10.74
N HIS A 37 -5.46 -17.59 -9.71
CA HIS A 37 -4.46 -18.01 -8.74
C HIS A 37 -3.29 -18.74 -9.39
N LEU A 38 -3.57 -19.69 -10.31
CA LEU A 38 -2.52 -20.41 -11.04
C LEU A 38 -1.75 -19.49 -12.00
N ALA A 39 -2.39 -18.50 -12.61
CA ALA A 39 -1.74 -17.54 -13.49
C ALA A 39 -0.68 -16.72 -12.74
N VAL A 40 -0.97 -16.26 -11.52
CA VAL A 40 0.00 -15.55 -10.66
C VAL A 40 1.18 -16.45 -10.30
N LEU A 41 0.93 -17.71 -9.95
CA LEU A 41 1.99 -18.65 -9.56
C LEU A 41 2.91 -19.04 -10.72
N THR A 42 2.35 -19.18 -11.93
CA THR A 42 3.07 -19.73 -13.10
C THR A 42 3.57 -18.66 -14.07
N SER A 43 3.00 -17.46 -14.03
CA SER A 43 3.39 -16.32 -14.86
C SER A 43 3.24 -15.01 -14.08
N ALA A 44 2.16 -14.25 -14.27
CA ALA A 44 1.84 -13.04 -13.51
C ALA A 44 0.35 -12.74 -13.51
N GLY A 45 -0.10 -12.01 -12.49
CA GLY A 45 -1.41 -11.36 -12.42
C GLY A 45 -1.28 -9.89 -12.03
N ILE A 46 -2.27 -9.09 -12.42
CA ILE A 46 -2.39 -7.68 -12.05
C ILE A 46 -3.62 -7.49 -11.18
N PHE A 47 -3.47 -6.74 -10.10
CA PHE A 47 -4.51 -6.48 -9.13
C PHE A 47 -4.72 -4.97 -8.99
N ASP A 48 -5.98 -4.54 -9.05
CA ASP A 48 -6.36 -3.19 -8.65
C ASP A 48 -6.43 -3.11 -7.12
N THR A 49 -5.43 -2.48 -6.53
CA THR A 49 -5.30 -2.30 -5.07
C THR A 49 -5.54 -0.86 -4.66
N SER A 50 -6.20 -0.06 -5.51
CA SER A 50 -6.50 1.37 -5.28
C SER A 50 -7.45 1.63 -4.11
N HIS A 51 -8.18 0.61 -3.65
CA HIS A 51 -9.04 0.67 -2.46
C HIS A 51 -8.24 0.74 -1.15
N MET A 52 -6.97 0.31 -1.15
CA MET A 52 -6.09 0.43 0.01
C MET A 52 -5.77 1.89 0.30
N ALA A 53 -5.84 2.26 1.58
CA ALA A 53 -5.55 3.63 1.99
C ALA A 53 -4.04 3.86 2.16
N CYS A 54 -3.61 5.08 1.85
CA CYS A 54 -2.24 5.53 2.08
C CYS A 54 -2.29 6.80 2.94
N VAL A 55 -1.52 6.82 4.02
CA VAL A 55 -1.39 7.99 4.91
C VAL A 55 0.06 8.43 4.91
N THR A 56 0.34 9.69 4.55
CA THR A 56 1.70 10.23 4.68
C THR A 56 1.92 10.79 6.08
N VAL A 57 3.15 10.64 6.57
CA VAL A 57 3.59 11.16 7.86
C VAL A 57 4.93 11.86 7.64
N GLU A 58 4.91 13.18 7.71
CA GLU A 58 6.02 14.03 7.24
C GLU A 58 6.38 15.10 8.26
N GLY A 59 7.67 15.37 8.44
CA GLY A 59 8.19 16.36 9.39
C GLY A 59 9.36 15.82 10.22
N PRO A 60 10.06 16.70 10.95
CA PRO A 60 11.23 16.32 11.75
C PRO A 60 10.95 15.19 12.77
N ASP A 61 9.72 15.13 13.30
CA ASP A 61 9.32 14.16 14.31
C ASP A 61 8.55 12.95 13.76
N ALA A 62 8.48 12.78 12.43
CA ALA A 62 7.70 11.72 11.78
C ALA A 62 8.15 10.32 12.24
N PHE A 63 9.47 10.10 12.31
CA PHE A 63 10.04 8.86 12.84
C PHE A 63 9.61 8.61 14.29
N SER A 64 9.69 9.63 15.16
CA SER A 64 9.34 9.51 16.58
C SER A 64 7.87 9.14 16.77
N LEU A 65 6.98 9.75 15.98
CA LEU A 65 5.55 9.43 16.03
C LEU A 65 5.29 8.00 15.55
N LEU A 66 5.80 7.63 14.37
CA LEU A 66 5.56 6.30 13.80
C LEU A 66 6.15 5.20 14.67
N ASN A 67 7.39 5.36 15.15
CA ASN A 67 8.03 4.37 16.01
C ASN A 67 7.34 4.23 17.39
N PHE A 68 6.54 5.22 17.80
CA PHE A 68 5.71 5.14 19.00
C PHE A 68 4.39 4.39 18.74
N CYS A 69 3.77 4.57 17.57
CA CYS A 69 2.46 3.99 17.24
C CYS A 69 2.53 2.61 16.55
N PHE A 70 3.70 2.21 16.03
CA PHE A 70 3.87 1.01 15.23
C PHE A 70 4.58 -0.11 16.00
N THR A 71 4.15 -1.36 15.81
CA THR A 71 4.68 -2.50 16.58
C THR A 71 6.11 -2.90 16.21
N ARG A 72 6.59 -2.52 15.02
CA ARG A 72 7.92 -2.88 14.55
C ARG A 72 8.87 -1.70 14.69
N ASP A 73 10.07 -1.99 15.22
CA ASP A 73 11.15 -1.01 15.30
C ASP A 73 11.54 -0.49 13.91
N LEU A 74 11.41 0.82 13.73
CA LEU A 74 11.72 1.52 12.49
C LEU A 74 13.18 2.00 12.46
N ALA A 75 13.92 1.98 13.58
CA ALA A 75 15.32 2.39 13.62
C ALA A 75 16.23 1.71 12.57
N PRO A 76 16.10 0.38 12.30
CA PRO A 76 16.91 -0.27 11.26
C PRO A 76 16.38 -0.03 9.83
N LEU A 77 15.26 0.67 9.65
CA LEU A 77 14.67 0.89 8.34
C LEU A 77 15.47 1.95 7.57
N ALA A 78 16.16 1.52 6.52
CA ALA A 78 16.86 2.43 5.61
C ALA A 78 15.89 3.12 4.64
N VAL A 79 16.29 4.27 4.10
CA VAL A 79 15.55 4.96 3.04
C VAL A 79 15.41 4.04 1.81
N GLY A 80 14.24 4.08 1.16
CA GLY A 80 13.90 3.21 0.03
C GLY A 80 13.52 1.78 0.42
N ARG A 81 13.27 1.53 1.72
CA ARG A 81 12.86 0.23 2.25
C ARG A 81 11.48 0.32 2.86
N CYS A 82 10.81 -0.83 2.89
CA CYS A 82 9.52 -1.00 3.53
C CYS A 82 9.63 -1.92 4.74
N VAL A 83 8.64 -1.85 5.61
CA VAL A 83 8.51 -2.76 6.75
C VAL A 83 7.04 -3.05 7.07
N TYR A 84 6.73 -4.31 7.39
CA TYR A 84 5.40 -4.78 7.73
C TYR A 84 5.28 -4.93 9.25
N GLY A 85 4.13 -4.54 9.78
CA GLY A 85 3.80 -4.57 11.20
C GLY A 85 2.35 -4.16 11.40
N ALA A 86 2.02 -3.70 12.59
CA ALA A 86 0.66 -3.31 12.95
C ALA A 86 0.63 -2.03 13.78
N LEU A 87 -0.51 -1.34 13.78
CA LEU A 87 -0.87 -0.30 14.73
C LEU A 87 -1.83 -0.87 15.75
N LEU A 88 -1.58 -0.62 17.03
CA LEU A 88 -2.42 -1.10 18.12
C LEU A 88 -3.04 0.07 18.88
N ASN A 89 -4.20 -0.16 19.50
CA ASN A 89 -4.72 0.76 20.50
C ASN A 89 -4.00 0.58 21.85
N GLU A 90 -4.36 1.42 22.82
CA GLU A 90 -3.74 1.44 24.15
C GLU A 90 -3.98 0.18 24.98
N LYS A 91 -4.94 -0.67 24.56
CA LYS A 91 -5.20 -1.99 25.16
C LYS A 91 -4.43 -3.12 24.47
N GLY A 92 -3.66 -2.82 23.42
CA GLY A 92 -2.93 -3.79 22.62
C GLY A 92 -3.78 -4.52 21.57
N HIS A 93 -5.02 -4.07 21.29
CA HIS A 93 -5.80 -4.64 20.20
C HIS A 93 -5.35 -4.05 18.85
N CYS A 94 -5.31 -4.90 17.82
CA CYS A 94 -4.98 -4.47 16.46
C CYS A 94 -6.03 -3.47 15.96
N LEU A 95 -5.55 -2.30 15.54
CA LEU A 95 -6.33 -1.34 14.76
C LEU A 95 -6.28 -1.72 13.29
N ASP A 96 -5.06 -1.88 12.76
CA ASP A 96 -4.81 -2.41 11.42
C ASP A 96 -3.37 -2.91 11.29
N ASP A 97 -3.12 -3.81 10.34
CA ASP A 97 -1.78 -4.06 9.84
C ASP A 97 -1.39 -3.00 8.78
N ALA A 98 -0.08 -2.79 8.60
CA ALA A 98 0.41 -1.80 7.67
C ALA A 98 1.77 -2.14 7.07
N ILE A 99 2.01 -1.60 5.89
CA ILE A 99 3.35 -1.48 5.31
C ILE A 99 3.79 -0.01 5.42
N VAL A 100 4.88 0.22 6.16
CA VAL A 100 5.51 1.54 6.28
C VAL A 100 6.65 1.65 5.27
N TYR A 101 6.61 2.69 4.44
CA TYR A 101 7.59 3.06 3.44
C TYR A 101 8.41 4.24 3.98
N LYS A 102 9.75 4.16 3.94
CA LYS A 102 10.63 5.27 4.33
C LYS A 102 11.19 5.99 3.10
N PHE A 103 10.66 7.18 2.79
CA PHE A 103 11.15 8.02 1.69
C PHE A 103 12.38 8.84 2.09
N SER A 104 12.42 9.32 3.33
CA SER A 104 13.56 10.02 3.94
C SER A 104 13.52 9.82 5.45
N ASP A 105 14.42 10.47 6.20
CA ASP A 105 14.36 10.46 7.68
C ASP A 105 13.16 11.25 8.23
N THR A 106 12.50 12.06 7.39
CA THR A 106 11.38 12.94 7.76
C THR A 106 10.14 12.75 6.89
N SER A 107 10.07 11.71 6.05
CA SER A 107 8.91 11.45 5.19
C SER A 107 8.68 9.95 5.03
N PHE A 108 7.46 9.54 5.34
CA PHE A 108 7.02 8.16 5.35
C PHE A 108 5.61 8.05 4.75
N MET A 109 5.30 6.87 4.21
CA MET A 109 3.92 6.49 3.87
C MET A 109 3.54 5.21 4.60
N VAL A 110 2.35 5.22 5.17
CA VAL A 110 1.73 4.07 5.84
C VAL A 110 0.60 3.58 4.93
N CYS A 111 0.79 2.42 4.31
CA CYS A 111 -0.24 1.77 3.51
C CYS A 111 -1.02 0.78 4.37
N VAL A 112 -2.33 0.95 4.42
CA VAL A 112 -3.25 0.24 5.32
C VAL A 112 -4.44 -0.32 4.54
N ASN A 113 -5.26 -1.15 5.18
CA ASN A 113 -6.40 -1.79 4.51
C ASN A 113 -7.46 -0.77 4.06
N ALA A 114 -8.36 -1.21 3.18
CA ALA A 114 -9.46 -0.38 2.71
C ALA A 114 -10.33 0.12 3.87
N GLY A 115 -10.68 1.41 3.80
CA GLY A 115 -11.49 2.07 4.84
C GLY A 115 -10.71 2.52 6.08
N MET A 116 -9.42 2.16 6.20
CA MET A 116 -8.64 2.44 7.43
C MET A 116 -7.89 3.77 7.43
N GLY A 117 -7.80 4.48 6.30
CA GLY A 117 -7.07 5.75 6.18
C GLY A 117 -7.45 6.79 7.22
N GLY A 118 -8.75 7.05 7.39
CA GLY A 118 -9.25 8.00 8.40
C GLY A 118 -8.97 7.56 9.83
N ALA A 119 -9.27 6.29 10.16
CA ALA A 119 -9.06 5.75 11.50
C ALA A 119 -7.58 5.76 11.91
N ILE A 120 -6.67 5.44 10.98
CA ILE A 120 -5.23 5.46 11.21
C ILE A 120 -4.71 6.90 11.31
N SER A 121 -5.20 7.81 10.46
CA SER A 121 -4.85 9.24 10.54
C SER A 121 -5.29 9.84 11.88
N ASP A 122 -6.49 9.51 12.37
CA ASP A 122 -6.99 9.97 13.66
C ASP A 122 -6.17 9.40 14.82
N HIS A 123 -5.79 8.12 14.75
CA HIS A 123 -4.91 7.49 15.73
C HIS A 123 -3.56 8.20 15.81
N LEU A 124 -2.91 8.45 14.67
CA LEU A 124 -1.64 9.18 14.63
C LEU A 124 -1.78 10.62 15.15
N ASN A 125 -2.85 11.32 14.77
CA ASN A 125 -3.13 12.68 15.26
C ASN A 125 -3.34 12.72 16.78
N LYS A 126 -4.06 11.74 17.35
CA LYS A 126 -4.26 11.59 18.79
C LYS A 126 -2.93 11.44 19.55
N HIS A 127 -1.95 10.77 18.96
CA HIS A 127 -0.64 10.53 19.58
C HIS A 127 0.45 11.54 19.19
N LYS A 128 0.17 12.44 18.23
CA LYS A 128 1.09 13.47 17.74
C LYS A 128 1.63 14.36 18.86
N LYS A 129 0.75 14.85 19.76
CA LYS A 129 1.09 15.81 20.83
C LYS A 129 1.80 17.04 20.23
N ASP A 130 2.93 17.45 20.78
CA ASP A 130 3.71 18.63 20.37
C ASP A 130 4.71 18.34 19.23
N ARG A 131 4.69 17.13 18.65
CA ARG A 131 5.60 16.75 17.56
C ARG A 131 5.31 17.55 16.28
N ASP A 132 6.37 18.00 15.62
CA ASP A 132 6.29 18.66 14.32
C ASP A 132 6.13 17.62 13.19
N VAL A 133 4.86 17.27 12.93
CA VAL A 133 4.48 16.25 11.94
C VAL A 133 3.18 16.63 11.24
N THR A 134 3.15 16.53 9.92
CA THR A 134 1.95 16.59 9.09
C THR A 134 1.51 15.16 8.75
N ILE A 135 0.23 14.86 9.01
CA ILE A 135 -0.39 13.58 8.69
C ILE A 135 -1.44 13.84 7.62
N THR A 136 -1.32 13.21 6.45
CA THR A 136 -2.27 13.40 5.34
C THR A 136 -2.86 12.07 4.89
N ASP A 137 -4.18 11.94 4.98
CA ASP A 137 -4.92 10.83 4.38
C ASP A 137 -5.04 11.04 2.86
N LEU A 138 -4.49 10.09 2.10
CA LEU A 138 -4.52 10.05 0.64
C LEU A 138 -5.48 8.98 0.11
N THR A 139 -6.38 8.46 0.95
CA THR A 139 -7.51 7.62 0.52
C THR A 139 -8.26 8.31 -0.62
N ASP A 140 -8.57 7.55 -1.68
CA ASP A 140 -9.22 8.03 -2.91
C ASP A 140 -8.41 9.07 -3.72
N ARG A 141 -7.14 9.35 -3.37
CA ARG A 141 -6.26 10.28 -4.08
C ARG A 141 -5.11 9.59 -4.81
N ILE A 142 -4.78 8.36 -4.44
CA ILE A 142 -3.74 7.54 -5.06
C ILE A 142 -4.39 6.27 -5.60
N ALA A 143 -4.12 5.94 -6.85
CA ALA A 143 -4.43 4.64 -7.43
C ALA A 143 -3.22 3.70 -7.27
N LYS A 144 -3.47 2.41 -7.05
CA LYS A 144 -2.42 1.41 -6.89
C LYS A 144 -2.74 0.15 -7.68
N MET A 145 -1.72 -0.39 -8.32
CA MET A 145 -1.78 -1.67 -9.00
C MET A 145 -0.61 -2.54 -8.57
N ASP A 146 -0.92 -3.79 -8.23
CA ASP A 146 0.07 -4.78 -7.86
C ASP A 146 0.24 -5.76 -9.02
N ILE A 147 1.46 -5.92 -9.52
CA ILE A 147 1.77 -6.93 -10.54
C ILE A 147 2.60 -8.01 -9.87
N GLN A 148 2.03 -9.20 -9.71
CA GLN A 148 2.60 -10.28 -8.93
C GLN A 148 2.83 -11.53 -9.78
N GLY A 149 3.96 -12.20 -9.57
CA GLY A 149 4.35 -13.42 -10.27
C GLY A 149 5.78 -13.36 -10.81
N ILE A 150 6.26 -14.50 -11.34
CA ILE A 150 7.63 -14.63 -11.85
C ILE A 150 7.89 -13.72 -13.06
N ASP A 151 6.84 -13.36 -13.80
CA ASP A 151 6.91 -12.52 -15.00
C ASP A 151 6.71 -11.02 -14.75
N SER A 152 6.47 -10.59 -13.50
CA SER A 152 6.16 -9.18 -13.19
C SER A 152 7.19 -8.20 -13.72
N VAL A 153 8.48 -8.46 -13.49
CA VAL A 153 9.58 -7.59 -13.95
C VAL A 153 9.61 -7.52 -15.47
N ARG A 154 9.43 -8.66 -16.16
CA ARG A 154 9.40 -8.73 -17.63
C ARG A 154 8.25 -7.89 -18.21
N ILE A 155 7.09 -7.93 -17.58
CA ILE A 155 5.91 -7.15 -17.99
C ILE A 155 6.16 -5.65 -17.76
N LEU A 156 6.54 -5.27 -16.54
CA LEU A 156 6.78 -3.87 -16.17
C LEU A 156 7.93 -3.23 -16.95
N SER A 157 8.93 -4.00 -17.36
CA SER A 157 10.08 -3.49 -18.13
C SER A 157 9.68 -2.88 -19.48
N LYS A 158 8.49 -3.19 -19.99
CA LYS A 158 7.94 -2.59 -21.21
C LYS A 158 7.34 -1.20 -20.99
N LEU A 159 7.00 -0.86 -19.76
CA LEU A 159 6.27 0.37 -19.39
C LEU A 159 7.17 1.39 -18.69
N ILE A 160 8.21 0.92 -17.99
CA ILE A 160 9.09 1.76 -17.17
C ILE A 160 10.27 2.27 -17.99
N GLN A 161 10.62 3.54 -17.80
CA GLN A 161 11.84 4.13 -18.36
C GLN A 161 13.08 3.55 -17.67
N SER A 162 14.06 3.11 -18.46
CA SER A 162 15.33 2.54 -17.94
C SER A 162 15.13 1.36 -16.96
N PRO A 163 14.45 0.27 -17.38
CA PRO A 163 14.06 -0.82 -16.48
C PRO A 163 15.24 -1.50 -15.80
N ASP A 164 16.39 -1.61 -16.47
CA ASP A 164 17.60 -2.19 -15.87
C ASP A 164 18.08 -1.41 -14.65
N THR A 165 17.97 -0.07 -14.69
CA THR A 165 18.30 0.80 -13.56
C THR A 165 17.25 0.70 -12.45
N VAL A 166 15.97 0.60 -12.79
CA VAL A 166 14.88 0.52 -11.81
C VAL A 166 14.85 -0.84 -11.11
N PHE A 167 14.97 -1.95 -11.83
CA PHE A 167 14.96 -3.29 -11.24
C PHE A 167 16.34 -3.76 -10.78
N GLY A 168 17.42 -3.14 -11.27
CA GLY A 168 18.77 -3.39 -10.79
C GLY A 168 18.89 -3.03 -9.30
N LYS A 169 19.41 -3.96 -8.49
CA LYS A 169 19.60 -3.79 -7.04
C LYS A 169 18.32 -3.41 -6.30
N MET A 170 17.21 -4.11 -6.58
CA MET A 170 15.95 -3.98 -5.84
C MET A 170 15.76 -5.18 -4.89
N PRO A 171 16.40 -5.19 -3.71
CA PRO A 171 16.25 -6.27 -2.74
C PRO A 171 14.81 -6.40 -2.27
N TYR A 172 14.41 -7.59 -1.83
CA TYR A 172 13.08 -7.85 -1.27
C TYR A 172 12.67 -6.74 -0.30
N PHE A 173 11.46 -6.20 -0.47
CA PHE A 173 10.92 -5.13 0.37
C PHE A 173 11.70 -3.80 0.28
N SER A 174 12.11 -3.44 -0.93
CA SER A 174 12.53 -2.08 -1.30
C SER A 174 11.59 -1.48 -2.34
N PHE A 175 11.69 -0.18 -2.51
CA PHE A 175 11.02 0.58 -3.54
C PHE A 175 11.94 1.66 -4.11
N LYS A 176 11.57 2.24 -5.25
CA LYS A 176 12.25 3.38 -5.86
C LYS A 176 11.24 4.44 -6.27
N GLY A 177 11.65 5.69 -6.21
CA GLY A 177 10.82 6.84 -6.56
C GLY A 177 9.88 7.27 -5.43
N HIS A 178 8.94 8.11 -5.82
CA HIS A 178 7.84 8.65 -5.02
C HIS A 178 6.54 8.53 -5.82
N PHE A 179 5.39 8.62 -5.17
CA PHE A 179 4.07 8.60 -5.82
C PHE A 179 3.66 9.99 -6.33
#